data_AF-A0A151HJU6-F1
#
_entry.id   AF-A0A151HJU6-F1
#
_cell.length_a   1.000
_cell.length_b   1.000
_cell.length_c   1.000
_cell.angle_alpha   90.00
_cell.angle_beta   90.00
_cell.angle_gamma   90.00
#
_symmetry.space_group_name_H-M   'P 1'
#
loop_
_entity.id
_entity.type
_entity.pdbx_description
1 polymer ?
#
loop_
_entity_poly.entity_id
_entity_poly.type
_entity_poly.pdbx_seq_one_letter_code
_entity_poly.pdbx_strand_id
1 'polypeptide(L)'
;MAASILRAAQNGVIFRHLKTSEITQRWSSTARVFVDKNTKVICQGLTGKQGSFHTEQCLAYGTQFVGGVNPSKKGSTWQSSDGKFSLPVFGTVKEAKEATGCDASMIFVPPPFAAQAIMDCIAEEIPLAVCITEGIPQQDMVRVKQALLSQNKTRLIGPNCPGIIKPGECKIGIMPGYIHAKGKI
;
A
#
# COMPACT_ATOMS: atom_id res chain seq x y z
N MET A 1 4.58 -0.06 51.30
CA MET A 1 3.86 1.05 50.62
C MET A 1 4.49 1.30 49.23
N ALA A 2 4.59 0.25 48.39
CA ALA A 2 5.34 0.30 47.13
C ALA A 2 4.70 -0.60 46.06
N ALA A 3 3.37 -0.53 45.92
CA ALA A 3 2.61 -1.41 45.01
C ALA A 3 1.54 -0.72 44.17
N SER A 4 1.53 0.62 44.04
CA SER A 4 0.43 1.32 43.33
C SER A 4 0.85 2.27 42.20
N ILE A 5 2.10 2.27 41.73
CA ILE A 5 2.55 3.22 40.69
C ILE A 5 2.75 2.58 39.30
N LEU A 6 2.73 1.24 39.18
CA LEU A 6 2.90 0.55 37.89
C LEU A 6 1.56 0.20 37.19
N ARG A 7 0.63 1.16 37.11
CA ARG A 7 -0.67 1.00 36.43
C ARG A 7 -0.95 2.02 35.32
N ALA A 8 0.08 2.66 34.77
CA ALA A 8 -0.08 3.66 33.71
C ALA A 8 0.91 3.45 32.56
N ALA A 9 0.83 2.32 31.85
CA ALA A 9 1.52 2.14 30.56
C ALA A 9 0.93 1.02 29.66
N GLN A 10 -0.34 0.63 29.84
CA GLN A 10 -0.96 -0.49 29.10
C GLN A 10 -1.86 -0.07 27.92
N ASN A 11 -1.66 1.13 27.36
CA ASN A 11 -2.29 1.52 26.09
C ASN A 11 -1.31 1.44 24.91
N GLY A 12 -0.53 0.35 24.88
CA GLY A 12 0.28 -0.02 23.73
C GLY A 12 -0.53 -0.92 22.81
N VAL A 13 -0.75 -0.46 21.58
CA VAL A 13 -1.30 -1.21 20.45
C VAL A 13 -0.91 -2.69 20.54
N ILE A 14 -1.89 -3.57 20.75
CA ILE A 14 -1.69 -5.02 20.69
C ILE A 14 -1.30 -5.33 19.25
N PHE A 15 0.00 -5.44 18.98
CA PHE A 15 0.48 -6.12 17.79
C PHE A 15 -0.04 -7.54 17.89
N ARG A 16 -1.08 -7.85 17.10
CA ARG A 16 -1.48 -9.23 16.83
C ARG A 16 -0.20 -9.99 16.48
N HIS A 17 -0.02 -11.16 17.10
CA HIS A 17 1.07 -12.09 16.79
C HIS A 17 1.05 -12.34 15.27
N LEU A 18 1.87 -11.60 14.52
CA LEU A 18 2.07 -11.85 13.10
C LEU A 18 2.67 -13.25 13.03
N LYS A 19 2.00 -14.15 12.32
CA LYS A 19 2.47 -15.53 12.18
C LYS A 19 3.82 -15.49 11.49
N THR A 20 4.89 -15.66 12.25
CA THR A 20 6.22 -15.92 11.72
C THR A 20 6.18 -17.31 11.08
N SER A 21 5.85 -17.36 9.78
CA SER A 21 6.19 -18.55 9.01
C SER A 21 7.71 -18.68 9.03
N GLU A 22 8.21 -19.89 9.28
CA GLU A 22 9.63 -20.23 9.17
C GLU A 22 10.23 -19.59 7.92
N ILE A 23 11.39 -18.95 8.08
CA ILE A 23 12.12 -18.28 7.00
C ILE A 23 12.46 -19.32 5.93
N THR A 24 11.57 -19.51 4.97
CA THR A 24 11.67 -20.52 3.90
C THR A 24 11.47 -19.89 2.52
N GLN A 25 12.03 -18.69 2.32
CA GLN A 25 12.30 -18.20 0.98
C GLN A 25 13.77 -17.75 0.94
N ARG A 26 14.64 -18.71 0.57
CA ARG A 26 15.89 -18.37 -0.13
C ARG A 26 15.50 -17.49 -1.32
N TRP A 27 16.04 -16.27 -1.32
CA TRP A 27 15.80 -15.25 -2.33
C TRP A 27 15.86 -15.85 -3.74
N SER A 28 14.79 -15.65 -4.52
CA SER A 28 14.69 -16.13 -5.90
C SER A 28 15.92 -15.68 -6.71
N SER A 29 16.65 -16.64 -7.29
CA SER A 29 17.72 -16.40 -8.26
C SER A 29 17.21 -15.88 -9.61
N THR A 30 15.89 -15.76 -9.77
CA THR A 30 15.22 -15.16 -10.93
C THR A 30 14.61 -13.81 -10.56
N ALA A 31 14.97 -12.77 -11.30
CA ALA A 31 14.39 -11.43 -11.19
C ALA A 31 12.92 -11.44 -11.64
N ARG A 32 12.00 -11.80 -10.74
CA ARG A 32 10.57 -11.63 -10.97
C ARG A 32 10.20 -10.19 -10.59
N VAL A 33 9.73 -9.42 -11.57
CA VAL A 33 9.10 -8.11 -11.31
C VAL A 33 7.91 -8.35 -10.38
N PHE A 34 7.80 -7.57 -9.29
CA PHE A 34 6.81 -7.77 -8.22
C PHE A 34 5.34 -7.62 -8.66
N VAL A 35 5.08 -7.16 -9.88
CA VAL A 35 3.74 -6.85 -10.40
C VAL A 35 3.57 -7.37 -11.81
N ASP A 36 2.34 -7.69 -12.20
CA ASP A 36 1.92 -8.08 -13.54
C ASP A 36 0.47 -7.64 -13.83
N LYS A 37 -0.03 -8.00 -15.02
CA LYS A 37 -1.38 -7.65 -15.48
C LYS A 37 -2.52 -8.18 -14.60
N ASN A 38 -2.26 -9.18 -13.74
CA ASN A 38 -3.27 -9.78 -12.84
C ASN A 38 -3.19 -9.20 -11.42
N THR A 39 -2.23 -8.32 -11.15
CA THR A 39 -2.04 -7.72 -9.82
C THR A 39 -3.20 -6.78 -9.53
N LYS A 40 -4.02 -7.11 -8.53
CA LYS A 40 -5.15 -6.26 -8.11
C LYS A 40 -4.68 -5.20 -7.13
N VAL A 41 -4.90 -3.93 -7.47
CA VAL A 41 -4.37 -2.79 -6.73
C VAL A 41 -5.49 -2.01 -6.03
N ILE A 42 -5.27 -1.61 -4.78
CA ILE A 42 -6.07 -0.57 -4.11
C ILE A 42 -5.27 0.72 -3.94
N CYS A 43 -5.94 1.87 -3.92
CA CYS A 43 -5.31 3.15 -3.58
C CYS A 43 -5.70 3.62 -2.17
N GLN A 44 -4.74 3.71 -1.25
CA GLN A 44 -4.93 4.43 0.02
C GLN A 44 -4.80 5.94 -0.23
N GLY A 45 -5.83 6.70 0.14
CA GLY A 45 -5.95 8.11 -0.23
C GLY A 45 -6.58 8.34 -1.60
N LEU A 46 -7.37 7.38 -2.11
CA LEU A 46 -7.96 7.41 -3.47
C LEU A 46 -8.68 8.71 -3.79
N THR A 47 -9.51 9.21 -2.87
CA THR A 47 -10.33 10.41 -3.15
C THR A 47 -9.59 11.73 -2.88
N GLY A 48 -8.30 11.68 -2.56
CA GLY A 48 -7.44 12.86 -2.45
C GLY A 48 -6.97 13.30 -3.83
N LYS A 49 -6.52 14.55 -3.98
CA LYS A 49 -6.11 15.13 -5.27
C LYS A 49 -5.10 14.25 -6.04
N GLN A 50 -4.02 13.86 -5.38
CA GLN A 50 -2.95 13.05 -6.01
C GLN A 50 -3.37 11.59 -6.20
N GLY A 51 -4.04 11.00 -5.21
CA GLY A 51 -4.54 9.62 -5.30
C GLY A 51 -5.53 9.44 -6.44
N SER A 52 -6.46 10.37 -6.63
CA SER A 52 -7.44 10.35 -7.73
C SER A 52 -6.74 10.48 -9.08
N PHE A 53 -5.90 11.51 -9.22
CA PHE A 53 -5.20 11.81 -10.48
C PHE A 53 -4.33 10.64 -10.94
N HIS A 54 -3.49 10.09 -10.06
CA HIS A 54 -2.60 9.00 -10.46
C HIS A 54 -3.31 7.65 -10.58
N THR A 55 -4.38 7.39 -9.81
CA THR A 55 -5.19 6.18 -10.01
C THR A 55 -5.86 6.19 -11.39
N GLU A 56 -6.43 7.33 -11.80
CA GLU A 56 -7.01 7.50 -13.14
C GLU A 56 -5.98 7.23 -14.25
N GLN A 57 -4.77 7.79 -14.12
CA GLN A 57 -3.70 7.53 -15.09
C GLN A 57 -3.24 6.06 -15.10
N CYS A 58 -3.20 5.39 -13.96
CA CYS A 58 -2.81 3.98 -13.90
C CYS A 58 -3.90 3.06 -14.46
N LEU A 59 -5.18 3.39 -14.24
CA LEU A 59 -6.33 2.75 -14.87
C LEU A 59 -6.29 2.91 -16.40
N ALA A 60 -6.05 4.13 -16.88
CA ALA A 60 -5.89 4.40 -18.31
C ALA A 60 -4.70 3.66 -18.93
N TYR A 61 -3.66 3.37 -18.14
CA TYR A 61 -2.53 2.53 -18.54
C TYR A 61 -2.86 1.03 -18.60
N GLY A 62 -3.99 0.60 -18.03
CA GLY A 62 -4.42 -0.81 -17.97
C GLY A 62 -4.16 -1.51 -16.63
N THR A 63 -3.79 -0.77 -15.58
CA THR A 63 -3.59 -1.37 -14.24
C THR A 63 -4.92 -1.76 -13.62
N GLN A 64 -4.99 -2.95 -13.05
CA GLN A 64 -6.21 -3.48 -12.44
C GLN A 64 -6.45 -2.91 -11.04
N PHE A 65 -6.96 -1.68 -10.97
CA PHE A 65 -7.46 -1.13 -9.70
C PHE A 65 -8.80 -1.75 -9.33
N VAL A 66 -8.95 -2.17 -8.08
CA VAL A 66 -10.15 -2.84 -7.55
C VAL A 66 -10.85 -2.05 -6.45
N GLY A 67 -10.30 -0.91 -6.05
CA GLY A 67 -10.89 -0.04 -5.05
C GLY A 67 -9.92 1.00 -4.50
N GLY A 68 -10.36 1.69 -3.45
CA GLY A 68 -9.49 2.53 -2.65
C GLY A 68 -9.95 2.66 -1.21
N VAL A 69 -9.10 3.25 -0.39
CA VAL A 69 -9.36 3.45 1.03
C VAL A 69 -9.41 4.94 1.32
N ASN A 70 -10.51 5.36 1.94
CA ASN A 70 -10.62 6.65 2.61
C ASN A 70 -11.64 6.53 3.76
N PRO A 71 -11.18 6.56 5.04
CA PRO A 71 -12.06 6.45 6.21
C PRO A 71 -13.23 7.44 6.20
N SER A 72 -13.00 8.68 5.76
CA SER A 72 -14.00 9.75 5.74
C SER A 72 -15.03 9.60 4.62
N LYS A 73 -14.77 8.75 3.61
CA LYS A 73 -15.65 8.54 2.46
C LYS A 73 -16.00 7.07 2.25
N LYS A 74 -15.95 6.26 3.31
CA LYS A 74 -16.30 4.83 3.27
C LYS A 74 -17.71 4.62 2.70
N GLY A 75 -17.88 3.57 1.89
CA GLY A 75 -19.15 3.22 1.24
C GLY A 75 -19.51 4.06 0.01
N SER A 76 -18.72 5.11 -0.31
CA SER A 76 -18.90 5.88 -1.53
C SER A 76 -18.28 5.19 -2.75
N THR A 77 -18.62 5.69 -3.94
CA THR A 77 -17.97 5.30 -5.20
C THR A 77 -17.14 6.47 -5.71
N TRP A 78 -15.86 6.23 -5.96
CA TRP A 78 -15.00 7.17 -6.68
C TRP A 78 -15.25 7.04 -8.17
N GLN A 79 -15.21 8.16 -8.90
CA GLN A 79 -15.31 8.20 -10.37
C GLN A 79 -14.14 9.00 -10.94
N SER A 80 -13.63 8.57 -12.10
CA SER A 80 -12.61 9.32 -12.85
C SER A 80 -13.16 10.64 -13.37
N SER A 81 -12.27 11.58 -13.67
CA SER A 81 -12.66 12.91 -14.17
C SER A 81 -13.44 12.87 -15.48
N ASP A 82 -13.16 11.87 -16.32
CA ASP A 82 -13.84 11.61 -17.59
C ASP A 82 -15.05 10.66 -17.49
N GLY A 83 -15.37 10.19 -16.28
CA GLY A 83 -16.50 9.28 -16.00
C GLY A 83 -16.34 7.85 -16.52
N LYS A 84 -15.18 7.47 -17.09
CA LYS A 84 -14.97 6.14 -17.66
C LYS A 84 -14.72 5.05 -16.64
N PHE A 85 -14.23 5.41 -15.45
CA PHE A 85 -13.87 4.47 -14.41
C PHE A 85 -14.62 4.77 -13.12
N SER A 86 -14.97 3.72 -12.40
CA SER A 86 -15.53 3.81 -11.06
C SER A 86 -14.92 2.75 -10.14
N LEU A 87 -14.66 3.12 -8.88
CA LEU A 87 -14.08 2.23 -7.89
C LEU A 87 -14.80 2.36 -6.54
N PRO A 88 -15.02 1.25 -5.81
CA PRO A 88 -15.55 1.32 -4.45
C PRO A 88 -14.53 1.94 -3.49
N VAL A 89 -15.03 2.72 -2.52
CA VAL A 89 -14.22 3.33 -1.46
C VAL A 89 -14.53 2.65 -0.13
N PHE A 90 -13.51 1.99 0.43
CA PHE A 90 -13.57 1.30 1.71
C PHE A 90 -13.08 2.21 2.86
N GLY A 91 -13.48 1.88 4.09
CA GLY A 91 -13.05 2.60 5.27
C GLY A 91 -11.66 2.18 5.74
N THR A 92 -11.29 0.91 5.55
CA THR A 92 -10.02 0.34 6.00
C THR A 92 -9.37 -0.53 4.93
N VAL A 93 -8.06 -0.77 5.07
CA VAL A 93 -7.32 -1.73 4.22
C VAL A 93 -7.87 -3.15 4.38
N LYS A 94 -8.29 -3.51 5.61
CA LYS A 94 -8.91 -4.80 5.91
C LYS A 94 -10.17 -5.04 5.08
N GLU A 95 -11.12 -4.12 5.15
CA GLU A 95 -12.38 -4.18 4.38
C GLU A 95 -12.09 -4.30 2.88
N ALA A 96 -11.15 -3.49 2.37
CA ALA A 96 -10.77 -3.53 0.97
C ALA A 96 -10.17 -4.88 0.57
N LYS A 97 -9.28 -5.45 1.40
CA LYS A 97 -8.68 -6.76 1.16
C LYS A 97 -9.72 -7.89 1.18
N GLU A 98 -10.60 -7.91 2.17
CA GLU A 98 -11.65 -8.93 2.30
C GLU A 98 -12.61 -8.89 1.11
N ALA A 99 -13.00 -7.70 0.64
CA ALA A 99 -13.95 -7.54 -0.46
C ALA A 99 -13.34 -7.82 -1.85
N THR A 100 -12.05 -7.53 -2.05
CA THR A 100 -11.45 -7.52 -3.40
C THR A 100 -10.35 -8.56 -3.59
N GLY A 101 -9.80 -9.10 -2.50
CA GLY A 101 -8.61 -9.94 -2.52
C GLY A 101 -7.41 -9.24 -3.16
N CYS A 102 -7.21 -7.94 -2.91
CA CYS A 102 -6.13 -7.16 -3.50
C CYS A 102 -4.73 -7.66 -3.12
N ASP A 103 -3.79 -7.51 -4.06
CA ASP A 103 -2.41 -7.98 -3.95
C ASP A 103 -1.44 -6.82 -3.64
N ALA A 104 -1.84 -5.59 -4.00
CA ALA A 104 -1.00 -4.41 -3.81
C ALA A 104 -1.78 -3.18 -3.33
N SER A 105 -1.08 -2.29 -2.63
CA SER A 105 -1.57 -0.99 -2.20
C SER A 105 -0.67 0.14 -2.69
N MET A 106 -1.26 1.10 -3.39
CA MET A 106 -0.65 2.37 -3.75
C MET A 106 -1.00 3.42 -2.70
N ILE A 107 0.00 4.09 -2.10
CA ILE A 107 -0.22 5.00 -0.97
C ILE A 107 0.04 6.45 -1.37
N PHE A 108 -1.03 7.24 -1.41
CA PHE A 108 -1.06 8.69 -1.59
C PHE A 108 -1.67 9.39 -0.37
N VAL A 109 -1.17 9.01 0.80
CA VAL A 109 -1.61 9.55 2.10
C VAL A 109 -0.64 10.67 2.53
N PRO A 110 -1.11 11.80 3.10
CA PRO A 110 -0.21 12.86 3.55
C PRO A 110 0.84 12.41 4.57
N PRO A 111 1.99 13.10 4.68
CA PRO A 111 3.15 12.62 5.46
C PRO A 111 2.85 12.27 6.92
N PRO A 112 2.05 13.04 7.68
CA PRO A 112 1.72 12.71 9.07
C PRO A 112 0.98 11.38 9.26
N PHE A 113 0.35 10.85 8.21
CA PHE A 113 -0.50 9.65 8.29
C PHE A 113 0.03 8.49 7.44
N ALA A 114 1.03 8.73 6.59
CA ALA A 114 1.52 7.73 5.64
C ALA A 114 2.24 6.56 6.32
N ALA A 115 2.93 6.79 7.45
CA ALA A 115 3.50 5.71 8.23
C ALA A 115 2.43 4.72 8.71
N GLN A 116 1.31 5.23 9.24
CA GLN A 116 0.18 4.38 9.65
C GLN A 116 -0.42 3.63 8.46
N ALA A 117 -0.59 4.27 7.30
CA ALA A 117 -1.08 3.61 6.08
C ALA A 117 -0.19 2.44 5.62
N ILE A 118 1.14 2.53 5.84
CA ILE A 118 2.05 1.40 5.62
C ILE A 118 1.83 0.31 6.67
N MET A 119 1.70 0.68 7.94
CA MET A 119 1.46 -0.28 9.03
C MET A 119 0.15 -1.05 8.84
N ASP A 120 -0.89 -0.41 8.32
CA ASP A 120 -2.17 -1.06 7.99
C ASP A 120 -1.99 -2.14 6.90
N CYS A 121 -1.14 -1.90 5.90
CA CYS A 121 -0.78 -2.92 4.91
C CYS A 121 -0.05 -4.10 5.53
N ILE A 122 0.87 -3.85 6.47
CA ILE A 122 1.62 -4.90 7.17
C ILE A 122 0.67 -5.73 8.04
N ALA A 123 -0.21 -5.07 8.79
CA ALA A 123 -1.15 -5.71 9.70
C ALA A 123 -2.14 -6.62 8.95
N GLU A 124 -2.58 -6.18 7.76
CA GLU A 124 -3.50 -6.93 6.92
C GLU A 124 -2.78 -7.82 5.91
N GLU A 125 -1.45 -7.97 6.01
CA GLU A 125 -0.63 -8.83 5.13
C GLU A 125 -0.87 -8.55 3.63
N ILE A 126 -0.92 -7.28 3.23
CA ILE A 126 -0.97 -6.90 1.80
C ILE A 126 0.40 -7.24 1.17
N PRO A 127 0.47 -8.08 0.11
CA PRO A 127 1.75 -8.53 -0.42
C PRO A 127 2.71 -7.41 -0.82
N LEU A 128 2.21 -6.34 -1.46
CA LEU A 128 3.02 -5.20 -1.88
C LEU A 128 2.41 -3.86 -1.45
N ALA A 129 3.15 -3.05 -0.71
CA ALA A 129 2.84 -1.65 -0.43
C ALA A 129 3.82 -0.75 -1.20
N VAL A 130 3.30 0.21 -1.95
CA VAL A 130 4.09 1.20 -2.70
C VAL A 130 3.76 2.59 -2.15
N CYS A 131 4.68 3.13 -1.36
CA CYS A 131 4.50 4.44 -0.74
C CYS A 131 5.18 5.54 -1.56
N ILE A 132 4.37 6.43 -2.10
CA ILE A 132 4.86 7.55 -2.91
C ILE A 132 5.20 8.75 -2.03
N THR A 133 4.47 8.93 -0.92
CA THR A 133 4.56 10.07 -0.02
C THR A 133 6.01 10.44 0.36
N GLU A 134 6.36 11.69 0.11
CA GLU A 134 7.59 12.31 0.58
C GLU A 134 7.39 12.96 1.96
N GLY A 135 8.44 13.09 2.77
CA GLY A 135 8.40 13.89 4.00
C GLY A 135 7.88 13.15 5.24
N ILE A 136 7.77 11.82 5.19
CA ILE A 136 7.49 11.01 6.38
C ILE A 136 8.65 11.20 7.38
N PRO A 137 8.39 11.50 8.66
CA PRO A 137 9.43 11.60 9.67
C PRO A 137 10.30 10.33 9.71
N GLN A 138 11.62 10.50 9.75
CA GLN A 138 12.55 9.36 9.74
C GLN A 138 12.32 8.41 10.92
N GLN A 139 11.95 8.95 12.10
CA GLN A 139 11.63 8.14 13.27
C GLN A 139 10.44 7.20 13.03
N ASP A 140 9.42 7.64 12.28
CA ASP A 140 8.30 6.79 11.92
C ASP A 140 8.74 5.69 10.95
N MET A 141 9.63 6.02 10.00
CA MET A 141 10.18 5.02 9.10
C MET A 141 11.09 4.00 9.78
N VAL A 142 11.77 4.35 10.89
CA VAL A 142 12.49 3.37 11.71
C VAL A 142 11.51 2.36 12.32
N ARG A 143 10.34 2.81 12.81
CA ARG A 143 9.29 1.93 13.35
C ARG A 143 8.70 1.01 12.27
N VAL A 144 8.40 1.57 11.09
CA VAL A 144 7.94 0.82 9.92
C VAL A 144 8.97 -0.24 9.50
N LYS A 145 10.25 0.13 9.44
CA LYS A 145 11.33 -0.80 9.10
C LYS A 145 11.42 -1.95 10.09
N GLN A 146 11.30 -1.67 11.39
CA GLN A 146 11.30 -2.72 12.41
C GLN A 146 10.13 -3.69 12.22
N ALA A 147 8.92 -3.16 11.97
CA ALA A 147 7.74 -3.98 11.71
C ALA A 147 7.87 -4.82 10.42
N LEU A 148 8.49 -4.26 9.38
CA LEU A 148 8.77 -4.99 8.14
C LEU A 148 9.74 -6.16 8.36
N LEU A 149 10.75 -5.98 9.20
CA LEU A 149 11.76 -7.02 9.50
C LEU A 149 11.21 -8.15 10.37
N SER A 150 10.11 -7.92 11.12
CA SER A 150 9.48 -8.93 11.97
C SER A 150 8.48 -9.83 11.24
N GLN A 151 8.33 -9.71 9.92
CA GLN A 151 7.36 -10.44 9.09
C GLN A 151 7.89 -10.66 7.67
N ASN A 152 7.19 -11.47 6.86
CA ASN A 152 7.62 -11.80 5.50
C ASN A 152 6.49 -11.78 4.44
N LYS A 153 5.31 -11.26 4.79
CA LYS A 153 4.13 -11.20 3.93
C LYS A 153 4.08 -9.93 3.09
N THR A 154 4.40 -8.79 3.68
CA THR A 154 4.34 -7.47 3.04
C THR A 154 5.72 -7.00 2.64
N ARG A 155 5.87 -6.60 1.37
CA ARG A 155 7.02 -5.85 0.87
C ARG A 155 6.66 -4.37 0.75
N LEU A 156 7.56 -3.50 1.17
CA LEU A 156 7.45 -2.05 0.94
C LEU A 156 8.40 -1.63 -0.18
N ILE A 157 7.90 -0.83 -1.12
CA ILE A 157 8.67 0.02 -2.02
C ILE A 157 8.44 1.48 -1.60
N GLY A 158 9.53 2.23 -1.42
CA GLY A 158 9.49 3.60 -0.89
C GLY A 158 9.77 3.67 0.61
N PRO A 159 9.32 4.74 1.31
CA PRO A 159 8.55 5.88 0.82
C PRO A 159 9.37 6.81 -0.11
N ASN A 160 8.84 7.98 -0.46
CA ASN A 160 9.51 8.97 -1.32
C ASN A 160 10.08 8.34 -2.61
N CYS A 161 9.22 7.68 -3.37
CA CYS A 161 9.63 6.97 -4.58
C CYS A 161 8.62 7.17 -5.71
N PRO A 162 9.02 7.01 -6.98
CA PRO A 162 8.10 7.13 -8.10
C PRO A 162 7.16 5.93 -8.24
N GLY A 163 7.47 4.80 -7.58
CA GLY A 163 6.72 3.55 -7.62
C GLY A 163 7.38 2.47 -8.49
N ILE A 164 6.57 1.57 -9.06
CA ILE A 164 7.00 0.42 -9.87
C ILE A 164 6.14 0.31 -11.14
N ILE A 165 6.76 -0.15 -12.24
CA ILE A 165 6.08 -0.39 -13.51
C ILE A 165 6.60 -1.68 -14.14
N LYS A 166 5.68 -2.52 -14.62
CA LYS A 166 5.96 -3.56 -15.61
C LYS A 166 5.38 -3.08 -16.94
N PRO A 167 6.23 -2.70 -17.91
CA PRO A 167 5.78 -2.04 -19.14
C PRO A 167 4.72 -2.86 -19.90
N GLY A 168 3.60 -2.22 -20.23
CA GLY A 168 2.46 -2.82 -20.93
C GLY A 168 1.58 -3.75 -20.08
N GLU A 169 1.84 -3.87 -18.77
CA GLU A 169 1.10 -4.80 -17.90
C GLU A 169 0.55 -4.12 -16.63
N CYS A 170 1.39 -3.46 -15.84
CA CYS A 170 0.97 -2.88 -14.57
C CYS A 170 1.82 -1.69 -14.20
N LYS A 171 1.19 -0.61 -13.74
CA LYS A 171 1.84 0.61 -13.28
C LYS A 171 1.28 1.00 -11.91
N ILE A 172 2.14 1.10 -10.91
CA ILE A 172 1.80 1.58 -9.57
C ILE A 172 2.72 2.74 -9.24
N GLY A 173 2.23 3.97 -9.40
CA GLY A 173 2.96 5.19 -9.05
C GLY A 173 2.82 6.32 -10.06
N ILE A 174 3.83 7.20 -10.09
CA ILE A 174 3.77 8.51 -10.77
C ILE A 174 4.61 8.60 -12.06
N MET A 175 5.36 7.55 -12.40
CA MET A 175 6.22 7.53 -13.59
C MET A 175 5.40 7.64 -14.90
N PRO A 176 5.87 8.36 -15.94
CA PRO A 176 5.15 8.42 -17.22
C PRO A 176 5.15 7.06 -17.93
N GLY A 177 3.97 6.48 -18.18
CA GLY A 177 3.86 5.12 -18.74
C GLY A 177 4.31 5.00 -20.21
N TYR A 178 4.14 6.07 -20.99
CA TYR A 178 4.36 6.06 -22.44
C TYR A 178 5.83 5.98 -22.88
N ILE A 179 6.78 6.31 -21.99
CA ILE A 179 8.22 6.19 -22.29
C ILE A 179 8.77 4.77 -22.06
N HIS A 180 7.99 3.91 -21.39
CA HIS A 180 8.42 2.56 -21.02
C HIS A 180 8.00 1.56 -22.09
N ALA A 181 8.95 0.73 -22.55
CA ALA A 181 8.70 -0.36 -23.49
C ALA A 181 9.09 -1.70 -22.86
N LYS A 182 8.34 -2.76 -23.19
CA LYS A 182 8.66 -4.12 -22.71
C LYS A 182 9.99 -4.55 -23.30
N GLY A 183 10.90 -4.99 -22.43
CA GLY A 183 12.27 -5.32 -22.82
C GLY A 183 12.92 -6.32 -21.87
N LYS A 184 14.25 -6.37 -21.95
CA LYS A 184 15.09 -7.24 -21.12
C LYS A 184 15.74 -6.51 -19.94
N ILE A 185 15.51 -5.19 -19.83
CA ILE A 185 16.00 -4.30 -18.78
C ILE A 185 14.79 -3.72 -18.06
#